data_AF-A0A942AFP7-F1
#
_entry.id   AF-A0A942AFP7-F1
#
_cell.length_a   1.000
_cell.length_b   1.000
_cell.length_c   1.000
_cell.angle_alpha   90.00
_cell.angle_beta   90.00
_cell.angle_gamma   90.00
#
_symmetry.space_group_name_H-M   'P 1'
#
loop_
_entity.id
_entity.type
_entity.pdbx_description
1 polymer ?
#
loop_
_entity_poly.entity_id
_entity_poly.type
_entity_poly.pdbx_seq_one_letter_code
_entity_poly.pdbx_strand_id
1 'polypeptide(L)'
;MKKITILFRGILIGFASIAIPGLSASTVAIILCLYYQMIDAISSIFKNFKESFTFLFFLILGYIIGDIIGANIISFIYEKYPLAIILMILGFVIGSLPKMVKDLLPYFKKASNWLLILLVSIGILSFTFLVTKGEEVELSVNMPLSDYIMLMVVGLITAGTLVIPGMDFAIVLLALGYYNAFIKLLSVWEVSHILDNLIILGVYLISYCIGVFLLSKLIKSLFKKYEIKMKFASLAFVAVSPIVIIKQCILENDYFISHSFQISQCIIGIILFLIAMGTIMLIYHLTDPNDTRIKAMKKRHMFRFFYTIISRLPITLYYLFKMKRIIKKNLLTFDERYELCMKIVRKINKAGNIHVKTFGQEYLSKEATLYIVNHQGRYDGVCVLTALMNYPCTIIADKSRIIHHYYIEMFQMLNGEFIDKSDMRAQVKIMLNVAERIKNGRSFIAFIEGKYGDNGNHLQEFYTGVLHPAYHSKCKITPIVLYDSYKVYSVSSLKRIEPEAHILKPITYDEYKDMPKNELSSLLKQRMQEKLDQISERKLQESSQLCNNEK
;
A
#
# COMPACT_ATOMS: atom_id res chain seq x y z
N MET A 1 14.77 3.52 -8.07
CA MET A 1 13.35 3.79 -7.73
C MET A 1 12.75 4.71 -8.77
N LYS A 2 11.44 4.63 -9.09
CA LYS A 2 10.81 5.59 -10.01
C LYS A 2 10.98 7.00 -9.39
N LYS A 3 11.56 7.95 -10.13
CA LYS A 3 11.89 9.33 -9.67
C LYS A 3 10.73 9.99 -8.90
N ILE A 4 9.51 9.77 -9.39
CA ILE A 4 8.24 10.20 -8.78
C ILE A 4 8.09 9.71 -7.33
N THR A 5 8.46 8.46 -7.03
CA THR A 5 8.38 7.91 -5.66
C THR A 5 9.35 8.61 -4.71
N ILE A 6 10.53 9.00 -5.18
CA ILE A 6 11.51 9.75 -4.36
C ILE A 6 10.96 11.15 -4.09
N LEU A 7 10.46 11.82 -5.13
CA LEU A 7 9.82 13.14 -5.01
C LEU A 7 8.68 13.12 -3.98
N PHE A 8 7.73 12.19 -4.07
CA PHE A 8 6.63 12.08 -3.12
C PHE A 8 7.10 11.83 -1.69
N ARG A 9 8.13 11.00 -1.49
CA ARG A 9 8.68 10.79 -0.16
C ARG A 9 9.41 12.03 0.35
N GLY A 10 10.07 12.80 -0.52
CA GLY A 10 10.61 14.12 -0.20
C GLY A 10 9.52 15.08 0.27
N ILE A 11 8.39 15.16 -0.45
CA ILE A 11 7.22 15.97 -0.06
C ILE A 11 6.75 15.60 1.34
N LEU A 12 6.66 14.31 1.66
CA LEU A 12 6.27 13.86 2.99
C LEU A 12 7.30 14.25 4.07
N ILE A 13 8.61 14.16 3.78
CA ILE A 13 9.65 14.58 4.74
C ILE A 13 9.57 16.09 4.97
N GLY A 14 9.52 16.89 3.91
CA GLY A 14 9.43 18.36 4.00
C GLY A 14 8.20 18.81 4.76
N PHE A 15 7.03 18.30 4.35
CA PHE A 15 5.77 18.57 5.04
C PHE A 15 5.88 18.22 6.52
N ALA A 16 6.30 17.00 6.86
CA ALA A 16 6.42 16.57 8.25
C ALA A 16 7.47 17.36 9.05
N SER A 17 8.55 17.84 8.44
CA SER A 17 9.62 18.53 9.17
C SER A 17 9.18 19.92 9.63
N ILE A 18 8.44 20.66 8.80
CA ILE A 18 7.89 21.96 9.19
C ILE A 18 6.61 21.83 10.00
N ALA A 19 5.84 20.78 9.70
CA ALA A 19 4.57 20.52 10.36
C ALA A 19 4.69 20.17 11.83
N ILE A 20 5.83 19.63 12.21
CA ILE A 20 6.00 18.90 13.45
C ILE A 20 7.19 19.51 14.18
N PRO A 21 6.95 20.53 15.03
CA PRO A 21 7.98 20.99 15.94
C PRO A 21 8.49 19.80 16.77
N GLY A 22 9.81 19.67 16.90
CA GLY A 22 10.45 18.57 17.62
C GLY A 22 10.60 17.24 16.88
N LEU A 23 10.20 17.16 15.61
CA LEU A 23 10.50 16.01 14.76
C LEU A 23 11.45 16.40 13.63
N SER A 24 12.74 16.13 13.85
CA SER A 24 13.77 16.34 12.83
C SER A 24 13.48 15.60 11.51
N ALA A 25 13.88 16.18 10.39
CA ALA A 25 13.76 15.58 9.05
C ALA A 25 14.39 14.18 8.96
N SER A 26 15.48 13.94 9.69
CA SER A 26 16.16 12.65 9.80
C SER A 26 15.31 11.59 10.51
N THR A 27 14.56 11.95 11.56
CA THR A 27 13.57 11.05 12.19
C THR A 27 12.45 10.68 11.21
N VAL A 28 11.91 11.65 10.46
CA VAL A 28 10.90 11.36 9.44
C VAL A 28 11.45 10.45 8.35
N ALA A 29 12.71 10.68 7.92
CA ALA A 29 13.37 9.82 6.96
C ALA A 29 13.55 8.38 7.47
N ILE A 30 13.71 8.16 8.78
CA ILE A 30 13.71 6.82 9.39
C ILE A 30 12.31 6.20 9.31
N ILE A 31 11.28 6.94 9.70
CA ILE A 31 9.87 6.48 9.64
C ILE A 31 9.51 6.04 8.21
N LEU A 32 9.94 6.80 7.21
CA LEU A 32 9.73 6.53 5.78
C LEU A 32 10.74 5.52 5.18
N CYS A 33 11.63 4.94 5.99
CA CYS A 33 12.64 3.97 5.58
C CYS A 33 13.57 4.48 4.46
N LEU A 34 13.84 5.79 4.42
CA LEU A 34 14.71 6.46 3.46
C LEU A 34 16.06 6.89 4.03
N TYR A 35 16.15 6.99 5.37
CA TYR A 35 17.32 7.55 6.05
C TYR A 35 18.65 6.97 5.56
N TYR A 36 18.84 5.65 5.59
CA TYR A 36 20.12 5.05 5.17
C TYR A 36 20.39 5.17 3.66
N GLN A 37 19.34 5.27 2.83
CA GLN A 37 19.51 5.55 1.40
C GLN A 37 19.98 6.98 1.17
N MET A 38 19.45 7.93 1.95
CA MET A 38 19.91 9.31 1.96
C MET A 38 21.37 9.42 2.41
N ILE A 39 21.73 8.80 3.54
CA ILE A 39 23.12 8.77 4.04
C ILE A 39 24.07 8.15 3.02
N ASP A 40 23.66 7.06 2.36
CA ASP A 40 24.47 6.40 1.34
C ASP A 40 24.70 7.29 0.11
N ALA A 41 23.66 7.97 -0.36
CA ALA A 41 23.73 8.90 -1.48
C ALA A 41 24.61 10.11 -1.16
N ILE A 42 24.48 10.71 0.03
CA ILE A 42 25.33 11.82 0.47
C ILE A 42 26.79 11.36 0.56
N SER A 43 27.05 10.25 1.26
CA SER A 43 28.41 9.74 1.45
C SER A 43 29.09 9.31 0.14
N SER A 44 28.31 8.96 -0.89
CA SER A 44 28.82 8.44 -2.16
C SER A 44 28.68 9.44 -3.30
N ILE A 45 28.34 10.71 -3.01
CA ILE A 45 28.04 11.71 -4.03
C ILE A 45 29.17 11.93 -5.03
N PHE A 46 30.43 11.85 -4.59
CA PHE A 46 31.59 11.97 -5.50
C PHE A 46 32.01 10.65 -6.17
N LYS A 47 31.50 9.50 -5.71
CA LYS A 47 31.81 8.18 -6.30
C LYS A 47 30.78 7.79 -7.37
N ASN A 48 29.50 7.94 -7.04
CA ASN A 48 28.38 7.61 -7.89
C ASN A 48 27.55 8.87 -8.15
N PHE A 49 28.18 9.88 -8.78
CA PHE A 49 27.62 11.22 -8.90
C PHE A 49 26.24 11.24 -9.53
N LYS A 50 26.07 10.64 -10.71
CA LYS A 50 24.80 10.66 -11.44
C LYS A 50 23.64 10.08 -10.63
N GLU A 51 23.84 8.93 -10.00
CA GLU A 51 22.79 8.26 -9.21
C GLU A 51 22.48 9.00 -7.91
N SER A 52 23.52 9.38 -7.18
CA SER A 52 23.41 10.07 -5.89
C SER A 52 22.79 11.46 -6.07
N PHE A 53 23.28 12.22 -7.05
CA PHE A 53 22.73 13.53 -7.40
C PHE A 53 21.27 13.41 -7.83
N THR A 54 20.93 12.46 -8.71
CA THR A 54 19.54 12.27 -9.14
C THR A 54 18.64 11.97 -7.95
N PHE A 55 19.06 11.06 -7.06
CA PHE A 55 18.30 10.73 -5.86
C PHE A 55 18.11 11.95 -4.96
N LEU A 56 19.19 12.65 -4.62
CA LEU A 56 19.18 13.80 -3.71
C LEU A 56 18.39 14.98 -4.31
N PHE A 57 18.55 15.25 -5.60
CA PHE A 57 17.82 16.30 -6.30
C PHE A 57 16.30 16.10 -6.17
N PHE A 58 15.77 14.91 -6.50
CA PHE A 58 14.33 14.65 -6.38
C PHE A 58 13.87 14.64 -4.91
N LEU A 59 14.73 14.22 -3.98
CA LEU A 59 14.40 14.23 -2.55
C LEU A 59 14.31 15.67 -2.03
N ILE A 60 15.29 16.52 -2.32
CA ILE A 60 15.35 17.93 -1.91
C ILE A 60 14.24 18.73 -2.58
N LEU A 61 14.01 18.52 -3.89
CA LEU A 61 12.91 19.16 -4.60
C LEU A 61 11.57 18.80 -3.95
N GLY A 62 11.38 17.52 -3.62
CA GLY A 62 10.21 17.08 -2.88
C GLY A 62 10.12 17.73 -1.51
N TYR A 63 11.22 17.75 -0.75
CA TYR A 63 11.30 18.38 0.56
C TYR A 63 10.86 19.84 0.51
N ILE A 64 11.40 20.65 -0.40
CA ILE A 64 11.04 22.07 -0.55
C ILE A 64 9.55 22.24 -0.88
N ILE A 65 9.01 21.43 -1.80
CA ILE A 65 7.57 21.45 -2.12
C ILE A 65 6.74 21.11 -0.89
N GLY A 66 7.13 20.05 -0.16
CA GLY A 66 6.45 19.61 1.05
C GLY A 66 6.49 20.66 2.15
N ASP A 67 7.63 21.32 2.32
CA ASP A 67 7.86 22.39 3.29
C ASP A 67 6.95 23.59 3.02
N ILE A 68 6.89 24.07 1.77
CA ILE A 68 5.98 25.16 1.36
C ILE A 68 4.51 24.79 1.59
N ILE A 69 4.11 23.56 1.22
CA ILE A 69 2.75 23.07 1.45
C ILE A 69 2.46 22.98 2.95
N GLY A 70 3.41 22.46 3.72
CA GLY A 70 3.33 22.32 5.17
C GLY A 70 3.15 23.66 5.84
N ALA A 71 4.04 24.62 5.60
CA ALA A 71 3.97 25.97 6.16
C ALA A 71 2.59 26.62 5.93
N ASN A 72 2.05 26.56 4.71
CA ASN A 72 0.76 27.19 4.39
C ASN A 72 -0.45 26.48 5.03
N ILE A 73 -0.49 25.13 4.95
CA ILE A 73 -1.60 24.35 5.50
C ILE A 73 -1.59 24.43 7.02
N ILE A 74 -0.40 24.46 7.62
CA ILE A 74 -0.24 24.28 9.06
C ILE A 74 -0.41 25.60 9.76
N SER A 75 0.08 26.72 9.23
CA SER A 75 -0.31 28.01 9.79
C SER A 75 -1.83 28.16 9.85
N PHE A 76 -2.56 27.74 8.81
CA PHE A 76 -4.03 27.82 8.80
C PHE A 76 -4.74 26.85 9.77
N ILE A 77 -4.29 25.58 9.85
CA ILE A 77 -4.96 24.56 10.67
C ILE A 77 -4.45 24.59 12.13
N TYR A 78 -3.17 24.84 12.35
CA TYR A 78 -2.53 24.89 13.67
C TYR A 78 -3.06 26.06 14.51
N GLU A 79 -3.35 27.20 13.90
CA GLU A 79 -4.03 28.30 14.61
C GLU A 79 -5.41 27.89 15.16
N LYS A 80 -6.12 26.98 14.46
CA LYS A 80 -7.49 26.61 14.82
C LYS A 80 -7.59 25.32 15.63
N TYR A 81 -6.74 24.34 15.37
CA TYR A 81 -6.78 22.98 15.92
C TYR A 81 -5.37 22.44 16.26
N PRO A 82 -4.58 23.13 17.09
CA PRO A 82 -3.19 22.75 17.35
C PRO A 82 -3.08 21.36 17.98
N LEU A 83 -3.97 21.04 18.94
CA LEU A 83 -3.93 19.74 19.62
C LEU A 83 -4.22 18.59 18.65
N ALA A 84 -5.16 18.79 17.72
CA ALA A 84 -5.55 17.75 16.77
C ALA A 84 -4.40 17.39 15.83
N ILE A 85 -3.60 18.40 15.42
CA ILE A 85 -2.39 18.20 14.62
C ILE A 85 -1.34 17.45 15.43
N ILE A 86 -1.05 17.86 16.67
CA ILE A 86 -0.07 17.20 17.55
C ILE A 86 -0.43 15.72 17.77
N LEU A 87 -1.71 15.41 18.01
CA LEU A 87 -2.16 14.03 18.15
C LEU A 87 -2.05 13.25 16.83
N MET A 88 -2.40 13.83 15.68
CA MET A 88 -2.21 13.17 14.38
C MET A 88 -0.74 12.76 14.16
N ILE A 89 0.18 13.64 14.51
CA ILE A 89 1.63 13.44 14.43
C ILE A 89 2.09 12.28 15.30
N LEU A 90 1.66 12.27 16.57
CA LEU A 90 1.96 11.18 17.48
C LEU A 90 1.45 9.85 16.91
N GLY A 91 0.32 9.86 16.21
CA GLY A 91 -0.19 8.70 15.48
C GLY A 91 0.77 8.18 14.41
N PHE A 92 1.37 9.06 13.60
CA PHE A 92 2.38 8.67 12.60
C PHE A 92 3.65 8.09 13.24
N VAL A 93 4.17 8.74 14.29
CA VAL A 93 5.39 8.31 15.01
C VAL A 93 5.15 6.96 15.69
N ILE A 94 4.08 6.84 16.49
CA ILE A 94 3.75 5.61 17.21
C ILE A 94 3.39 4.48 16.23
N GLY A 95 2.68 4.79 15.15
CA GLY A 95 2.36 3.83 14.09
C GLY A 95 3.60 3.22 13.42
N SER A 96 4.75 3.90 13.47
CA SER A 96 6.00 3.41 12.90
C SER A 96 6.72 2.35 13.75
N LEU A 97 6.56 2.42 15.08
CA LEU A 97 7.26 1.57 16.06
C LEU A 97 7.00 0.06 15.89
N PRO A 98 5.76 -0.43 15.69
CA PRO A 98 5.49 -1.87 15.63
C PRO A 98 6.29 -2.60 14.56
N LYS A 99 6.50 -1.98 13.39
CA LYS A 99 7.32 -2.57 12.33
C LYS A 99 8.79 -2.60 12.72
N MET A 100 9.32 -1.50 13.24
CA MET A 100 10.73 -1.43 13.68
C MET A 100 11.03 -2.47 14.75
N VAL A 101 10.11 -2.66 15.71
CA VAL A 101 10.20 -3.71 16.74
C VAL A 101 10.12 -5.10 16.10
N LYS A 102 9.18 -5.35 15.18
CA LYS A 102 9.04 -6.63 14.47
C LYS A 102 10.32 -7.00 13.71
N ASP A 103 10.94 -6.05 13.01
CA ASP A 103 12.18 -6.26 12.26
C ASP A 103 13.38 -6.57 13.18
N LEU A 104 13.32 -6.15 14.45
CA LEU A 104 14.35 -6.36 15.45
C LEU A 104 14.06 -7.49 16.45
N LEU A 105 12.86 -8.08 16.42
CA LEU A 105 12.38 -9.10 17.36
C LEU A 105 13.40 -10.22 17.63
N PRO A 106 14.10 -10.80 16.62
CA PRO A 106 15.08 -11.87 16.85
C PRO A 106 16.31 -11.44 17.68
N TYR A 107 16.60 -10.14 17.73
CA TYR A 107 17.83 -9.58 18.30
C TYR A 107 17.66 -8.99 19.71
N PHE A 108 16.44 -8.95 20.25
CA PHE A 108 16.15 -8.40 21.59
C PHE A 108 16.73 -9.23 22.76
N LYS A 109 17.16 -10.47 22.51
CA LYS A 109 17.74 -11.34 23.55
C LYS A 109 19.10 -10.84 24.08
N LYS A 110 19.81 -10.01 23.33
CA LYS A 110 21.14 -9.51 23.71
C LYS A 110 21.01 -8.23 24.55
N ALA A 111 21.47 -8.28 25.80
CA ALA A 111 21.44 -7.14 26.74
C ALA A 111 22.15 -5.89 26.20
N SER A 112 23.21 -6.05 25.40
CA SER A 112 23.92 -4.93 24.76
C SER A 112 23.02 -4.04 23.89
N ASN A 113 21.95 -4.60 23.32
CA ASN A 113 21.04 -3.85 22.46
C ASN A 113 20.06 -3.00 23.29
N TRP A 114 19.64 -3.49 24.45
CA TRP A 114 18.85 -2.71 25.40
C TRP A 114 19.65 -1.59 26.04
N LEU A 115 20.91 -1.86 26.41
CA LEU A 115 21.81 -0.83 26.90
C LEU A 115 21.98 0.30 25.87
N LEU A 116 22.09 -0.04 24.59
CA LEU A 116 22.18 0.95 23.52
C LEU A 116 20.92 1.82 23.42
N ILE A 117 19.72 1.22 23.48
CA ILE A 117 18.47 1.98 23.49
C ILE A 117 18.47 2.96 24.66
N LEU A 118 18.78 2.46 25.87
CA LEU A 118 18.80 3.28 27.08
C LEU A 118 19.78 4.46 26.97
N LEU A 119 21.02 4.21 26.53
CA LEU A 119 22.04 5.26 26.39
C LEU A 119 21.65 6.31 25.36
N VAL A 120 21.14 5.89 24.19
CA VAL A 120 20.68 6.82 23.14
C VAL A 120 19.48 7.63 23.64
N SER A 121 18.53 6.98 24.32
CA SER A 121 17.36 7.66 24.89
C SER A 121 17.74 8.68 25.96
N ILE A 122 18.64 8.32 26.88
CA ILE A 122 19.17 9.25 27.89
C ILE A 122 19.88 10.43 27.22
N GLY A 123 20.70 10.18 26.19
CA GLY A 123 21.41 11.24 25.47
C GLY A 123 20.46 12.25 24.83
N ILE A 124 19.41 11.78 24.14
CA ILE A 124 18.41 12.65 23.51
C ILE A 124 17.61 13.42 24.57
N LEU A 125 17.12 12.73 25.60
CA LEU A 125 16.34 13.37 26.66
C LEU A 125 17.18 14.39 27.42
N SER A 126 18.42 14.05 27.78
CA SER A 126 19.36 14.98 28.40
C SER A 126 19.60 16.20 27.52
N PHE A 127 19.82 16.02 26.22
CA PHE A 127 19.89 17.13 25.27
C PHE A 127 18.59 17.97 25.28
N THR A 128 17.41 17.36 25.17
CA THR A 128 16.14 18.09 25.12
C THR A 128 15.79 18.82 26.42
N PHE A 129 16.19 18.32 27.58
CA PHE A 129 15.84 18.89 28.88
C PHE A 129 16.90 19.84 29.45
N LEU A 130 18.19 19.65 29.12
CA LEU A 130 19.27 20.48 29.66
C LEU A 130 19.71 21.61 28.74
N VAL A 131 19.40 21.55 27.45
CA VAL A 131 19.78 22.60 26.51
C VAL A 131 18.96 23.85 26.76
N THR A 132 19.66 24.94 27.09
CA THR A 132 19.10 26.29 27.26
C THR A 132 19.49 27.19 26.09
N LYS A 133 18.73 28.27 25.88
CA LYS A 133 19.06 29.30 24.88
C LYS A 133 20.40 29.96 25.24
N GLY A 134 21.30 30.07 24.27
CA GLY A 134 22.57 30.77 24.41
C GLY A 134 22.43 32.29 24.30
N GLU A 135 23.48 33.02 24.64
CA GLU A 135 23.57 34.47 24.41
C GLU A 135 23.48 34.77 22.91
N GLU A 136 22.68 35.77 22.53
CA GLU A 136 22.45 36.09 21.12
C GLU A 136 23.71 36.65 20.47
N VAL A 137 24.12 36.02 19.36
CA VAL A 137 25.25 36.46 18.55
C VAL A 137 24.74 37.39 17.47
N GLU A 138 25.42 38.51 17.25
CA GLU A 138 25.14 39.39 16.11
C GLU A 138 26.15 39.12 14.99
N LEU A 139 25.64 38.85 13.79
CA LEU A 139 26.45 38.71 12.59
C LEU A 139 26.42 40.03 11.83
N SER A 140 27.60 40.62 11.63
CA SER A 140 27.76 41.91 10.94
C SER A 140 28.76 41.80 9.79
N VAL A 141 28.66 42.74 8.84
CA VAL A 141 29.47 42.77 7.61
C VAL A 141 30.98 42.87 7.89
N ASN A 142 31.37 43.53 8.99
CA ASN A 142 32.77 43.76 9.36
C ASN A 142 33.20 42.94 10.59
N MET A 143 32.69 41.72 10.73
CA MET A 143 33.06 40.86 11.86
C MET A 143 34.49 40.31 11.75
N PRO A 144 35.22 40.17 12.87
CA PRO A 144 36.58 39.64 12.89
C PRO A 144 36.66 38.21 12.35
N LEU A 145 37.86 37.79 11.93
CA LEU A 145 38.11 36.43 11.42
C LEU A 145 37.69 35.33 12.42
N SER A 146 37.73 35.61 13.72
CA SER A 146 37.24 34.70 14.78
C SER A 146 35.79 34.29 14.57
N ASP A 147 34.94 35.21 14.12
CA ASP A 147 33.51 35.00 14.01
C ASP A 147 33.17 34.20 12.77
N TYR A 148 33.94 34.38 11.69
CA TYR A 148 33.90 33.48 10.52
C TYR A 148 34.34 32.05 10.89
N ILE A 149 35.41 31.89 11.68
CA ILE A 149 35.84 30.57 12.17
C ILE A 149 34.76 29.95 13.05
N MET A 150 34.17 30.72 13.96
CA MET A 150 33.07 30.26 14.80
C MET A 150 31.86 29.85 13.96
N LEU A 151 31.52 30.63 12.92
CA LEU A 151 30.44 30.30 12.00
C LEU A 151 30.67 28.97 11.26
N MET A 152 31.94 28.67 10.90
CA MET A 152 32.30 27.36 10.36
C MET A 152 32.10 26.24 11.39
N VAL A 153 32.46 26.46 12.65
CA VAL A 153 32.22 25.50 13.75
C VAL A 153 30.72 25.29 13.96
N VAL A 154 29.93 26.36 13.96
CA VAL A 154 28.47 26.30 14.05
C VAL A 154 27.91 25.47 12.89
N GLY A 155 28.35 25.69 11.65
CA GLY A 155 27.93 24.88 10.50
C GLY A 155 28.29 23.39 10.63
N LEU A 156 29.48 23.07 11.14
CA LEU A 156 29.89 21.68 11.40
C LEU A 156 29.04 21.02 12.49
N ILE A 157 28.66 21.76 13.54
CA ILE A 157 27.81 21.26 14.63
C ILE A 157 26.37 21.08 14.12
N THR A 158 25.80 22.06 13.43
CA THR A 158 24.43 22.00 12.93
C THR A 158 24.25 20.97 11.84
N ALA A 159 25.31 20.59 11.11
CA ALA A 159 25.29 19.44 10.20
C ALA A 159 24.85 18.14 10.91
N GLY A 160 25.11 18.03 12.22
CA GLY A 160 24.64 16.96 13.06
C GLY A 160 23.12 16.81 13.09
N THR A 161 22.34 17.88 12.96
CA THR A 161 20.87 17.82 13.08
C THR A 161 20.19 17.18 11.86
N LEU A 162 20.80 17.32 10.68
CA LEU A 162 20.35 16.64 9.46
C LEU A 162 20.73 15.17 9.46
N VAL A 163 21.88 14.81 10.03
CA VAL A 163 22.43 13.45 9.94
C VAL A 163 22.03 12.60 11.14
N ILE A 164 22.04 13.16 12.36
CA ILE A 164 21.70 12.47 13.61
C ILE A 164 20.20 12.66 13.85
N PRO A 165 19.42 11.58 13.92
CA PRO A 165 17.99 11.67 14.20
C PRO A 165 17.68 12.27 15.57
N GLY A 166 16.50 12.88 15.71
CA GLY A 166 16.01 13.38 17.00
C GLY A 166 16.67 14.67 17.49
N MET A 167 17.56 15.29 16.71
CA MET A 167 18.13 16.60 17.00
C MET A 167 17.45 17.66 16.14
N ASP A 168 16.78 18.62 16.78
CA ASP A 168 16.12 19.72 16.09
C ASP A 168 17.12 20.81 15.68
N PHE A 169 17.00 21.31 14.44
CA PHE A 169 17.89 22.32 13.89
C PHE A 169 17.79 23.67 14.60
N ALA A 170 16.56 24.14 14.87
CA ALA A 170 16.31 25.42 15.50
C ALA A 170 16.79 25.40 16.96
N ILE A 171 16.58 24.30 17.69
CA ILE A 171 17.03 24.15 19.08
C ILE A 171 18.56 24.23 19.18
N VAL A 172 19.29 23.56 18.28
CA VAL A 172 20.76 23.65 18.28
C VAL A 172 21.24 25.08 17.99
N LEU A 173 20.62 25.78 17.03
CA LEU A 173 20.98 27.17 16.76
C LEU A 173 20.61 28.14 17.89
N LEU A 174 19.48 27.93 18.56
CA LEU A 174 19.07 28.70 19.73
C LEU A 174 20.04 28.48 20.89
N ALA A 175 20.49 27.24 21.10
CA ALA A 175 21.47 26.91 22.12
C ALA A 175 22.82 27.58 21.88
N LEU A 176 23.21 27.72 20.61
CA LEU A 176 24.45 28.39 20.22
C LEU A 176 24.31 29.92 20.15
N GLY A 177 23.08 30.47 20.21
CA GLY A 177 22.82 31.91 20.09
C GLY A 177 22.70 32.45 18.67
N TYR A 178 22.83 31.60 17.64
CA TYR A 178 22.90 32.00 16.23
C TYR A 178 21.53 32.02 15.52
N TYR A 179 20.47 31.48 16.13
CA TYR A 179 19.16 31.36 15.47
C TYR A 179 18.62 32.70 14.97
N ASN A 180 18.54 33.70 15.86
CA ASN A 180 18.02 35.02 15.52
C ASN A 180 18.94 35.76 14.52
N ALA A 181 20.26 35.54 14.61
CA ALA A 181 21.22 36.08 13.66
C ALA A 181 20.94 35.62 12.23
N PHE A 182 20.67 34.31 12.04
CA PHE A 182 20.31 33.76 10.73
C PHE A 182 18.96 34.27 10.23
N ILE A 183 17.96 34.43 11.11
CA ILE A 183 16.66 35.00 10.72
C ILE A 183 16.83 36.45 10.21
N LYS A 184 17.64 37.28 10.89
CA LYS A 184 17.98 38.64 10.44
C LYS A 184 18.72 38.64 9.09
N LEU A 185 19.65 37.70 8.86
CA LEU A 185 20.35 37.56 7.58
C LEU A 185 19.41 37.16 6.42
N LEU A 186 18.38 36.36 6.71
CA LEU A 186 17.40 35.87 5.72
C LEU A 186 16.26 36.86 5.44
N SER A 187 16.04 37.88 6.27
CA SER A 187 15.10 38.96 5.97
C SER A 187 15.68 39.93 4.93
N VAL A 188 15.65 39.52 3.65
CA VAL A 188 16.25 40.21 2.47
C VAL A 188 15.58 41.55 2.10
N TRP A 189 14.80 42.17 3.00
CA TRP A 189 14.08 43.42 2.69
C TRP A 189 14.88 44.70 3.02
N GLU A 190 16.10 44.58 3.54
CA GLU A 190 17.07 45.68 3.62
C GLU A 190 18.12 45.55 2.50
N VAL A 191 17.92 46.32 1.43
CA VAL A 191 18.64 46.23 0.14
C VAL A 191 20.13 46.63 0.22
N SER A 192 20.60 47.14 1.37
CA SER A 192 21.94 47.75 1.48
C SER A 192 23.12 46.78 1.56
N HIS A 193 22.94 45.50 1.94
CA HIS A 193 24.06 44.56 2.20
C HIS A 193 23.85 43.11 1.71
N ILE A 194 23.18 42.92 0.56
CA ILE A 194 22.82 41.58 0.05
C ILE A 194 24.07 40.70 -0.19
N LEU A 195 25.13 41.24 -0.77
CA LEU A 195 26.33 40.46 -1.10
C LEU A 195 27.05 39.95 0.16
N ASP A 196 27.15 40.81 1.17
CA ASP A 196 27.80 40.48 2.44
C ASP A 196 27.03 39.41 3.20
N ASN A 197 25.69 39.51 3.25
CA ASN A 197 24.83 38.49 3.85
C ASN A 197 24.96 37.13 3.14
N LEU A 198 25.08 37.14 1.80
CA LEU A 198 25.32 35.92 1.02
C LEU A 198 26.70 35.31 1.28
N ILE A 199 27.74 36.12 1.52
CA ILE A 199 29.07 35.63 1.89
C ILE A 199 29.04 34.96 3.27
N ILE A 200 28.45 35.63 4.27
CA ILE A 200 28.31 35.08 5.63
C ILE A 200 27.53 33.76 5.58
N LEU A 201 26.38 33.75 4.91
CA LEU A 201 25.58 32.53 4.74
C LEU A 201 26.34 31.46 3.95
N GLY A 202 27.12 31.85 2.94
CA GLY A 202 27.94 30.95 2.13
C GLY A 202 29.00 30.22 2.95
N VAL A 203 29.73 30.93 3.84
CA VAL A 203 30.73 30.34 4.75
C VAL A 203 30.08 29.30 5.65
N TYR A 204 28.93 29.65 6.26
CA TYR A 204 28.13 28.71 7.05
C TYR A 204 27.71 27.48 6.22
N LEU A 205 27.09 27.68 5.05
CA LEU A 205 26.56 26.60 4.22
C LEU A 205 27.65 25.65 3.73
N ILE A 206 28.83 26.16 3.36
CA ILE A 206 29.97 25.33 2.95
C ILE A 206 30.40 24.42 4.09
N SER A 207 30.62 24.99 5.29
CA SER A 207 31.01 24.20 6.47
C SER A 207 29.93 23.18 6.87
N TYR A 208 28.65 23.56 6.79
CA TYR A 208 27.52 22.67 6.99
C TYR A 208 27.52 21.50 5.99
N CYS A 209 27.72 21.76 4.70
CA CYS A 209 27.77 20.72 3.68
C CYS A 209 28.95 19.76 3.89
N ILE A 210 30.11 20.29 4.29
CA ILE A 210 31.29 19.49 4.66
C ILE A 210 30.95 18.59 5.86
N GLY A 211 30.35 19.16 6.91
CA GLY A 211 29.92 18.40 8.09
C GLY A 211 28.94 17.29 7.74
N VAL A 212 27.93 17.59 6.92
CA VAL A 212 26.92 16.62 6.47
C VAL A 212 27.58 15.48 5.70
N PHE A 213 28.52 15.79 4.81
CA PHE A 213 29.26 14.79 4.04
C PHE A 213 30.13 13.90 4.94
N LEU A 214 30.91 14.48 5.85
CA LEU A 214 31.81 13.75 6.75
C LEU A 214 31.02 12.86 7.73
N LEU A 215 29.98 13.40 8.35
CA LEU A 215 29.11 12.64 9.25
C LEU A 215 28.37 11.53 8.50
N SER A 216 27.87 11.80 7.29
CA SER A 216 27.23 10.76 6.48
C SER A 216 28.20 9.61 6.15
N LYS A 217 29.47 9.91 5.90
CA LYS A 217 30.51 8.90 5.68
C LYS A 217 30.79 8.07 6.93
N LEU A 218 30.82 8.70 8.10
CA LEU A 218 30.93 8.02 9.39
C LEU A 218 29.72 7.10 9.64
N ILE A 219 28.50 7.61 9.51
CA ILE A 219 27.27 6.83 9.71
C ILE A 219 27.19 5.67 8.73
N LYS A 220 27.54 5.88 7.45
CA LYS A 220 27.62 4.78 6.46
C LYS A 220 28.58 3.69 6.89
N SER A 221 29.76 4.06 7.38
CA SER A 221 30.77 3.13 7.87
C SER A 221 30.28 2.33 9.09
N LEU A 222 29.68 3.03 10.06
CA LEU A 222 29.10 2.40 11.25
C LEU A 222 27.93 1.48 10.91
N PHE A 223 27.06 1.87 9.97
CA PHE A 223 25.95 1.04 9.52
C PHE A 223 26.44 -0.24 8.84
N LYS A 224 27.48 -0.15 8.01
CA LYS A 224 28.09 -1.33 7.37
C LYS A 224 28.69 -2.31 8.38
N LYS A 225 29.31 -1.80 9.47
CA LYS A 225 29.97 -2.64 10.49
C LYS A 225 29.02 -3.14 11.58
N TYR A 226 28.02 -2.33 11.95
CA TYR A 226 27.17 -2.53 13.13
C TYR A 226 25.67 -2.33 12.80
N GLU A 227 25.21 -2.86 11.66
CA GLU A 227 23.85 -2.67 11.15
C GLU A 227 22.75 -2.85 12.21
N ILE A 228 22.79 -3.96 12.96
CA ILE A 228 21.80 -4.28 13.98
C ILE A 228 21.80 -3.21 15.09
N LYS A 229 22.98 -2.82 15.58
CA LYS A 229 23.09 -1.78 16.63
C LYS A 229 22.57 -0.43 16.13
N MET A 230 22.88 -0.06 14.90
CA MET A 230 22.38 1.19 14.30
C MET A 230 20.85 1.18 14.17
N LYS A 231 20.24 0.05 13.81
CA LYS A 231 18.77 -0.10 13.79
C LYS A 231 18.16 0.02 15.19
N PHE A 232 18.80 -0.51 16.24
CA PHE A 232 18.38 -0.29 17.63
C PHE A 232 18.50 1.18 18.05
N ALA A 233 19.55 1.89 17.64
CA ALA A 233 19.67 3.33 17.86
C ALA A 233 18.54 4.09 17.15
N SER A 234 18.23 3.77 15.89
CA SER A 234 17.07 4.33 15.17
C SER A 234 15.75 4.07 15.88
N LEU A 235 15.55 2.87 16.44
CA LEU A 235 14.37 2.57 17.26
C LEU A 235 14.29 3.48 18.49
N ALA A 236 15.41 3.72 19.18
CA ALA A 236 15.47 4.61 20.32
C ALA A 236 15.09 6.06 19.96
N PHE A 237 15.61 6.59 18.85
CA PHE A 237 15.27 7.93 18.36
C PHE A 237 13.75 8.08 18.12
N VAL A 238 13.15 7.12 17.42
CA VAL A 238 11.71 7.14 17.12
C VAL A 238 10.87 6.91 18.38
N ALA A 239 11.31 6.06 19.31
CA ALA A 239 10.58 5.77 20.54
C ALA A 239 10.59 6.94 21.54
N VAL A 240 11.64 7.76 21.52
CA VAL A 240 11.75 8.96 22.38
C VAL A 240 11.03 10.17 21.79
N SER A 241 10.88 10.23 20.47
CA SER A 241 10.25 11.36 19.77
C SER A 241 8.87 11.75 20.33
N PRO A 242 7.96 10.84 20.74
CA PRO A 242 6.70 11.23 21.39
C PRO A 242 6.88 12.10 22.64
N ILE A 243 7.88 11.79 23.47
CA ILE A 243 8.16 12.56 24.70
C ILE A 243 8.66 13.96 24.33
N VAL A 244 9.57 14.04 23.35
CA VAL A 244 10.13 15.31 22.84
C VAL A 244 9.03 16.19 22.24
N ILE A 245 8.17 15.60 21.40
CA ILE A 245 7.04 16.29 20.78
C ILE A 245 6.05 16.80 21.84
N ILE A 246 5.71 16.00 22.84
CA ILE A 246 4.81 16.43 23.92
C ILE A 246 5.42 17.60 24.70
N LYS A 247 6.71 17.52 25.06
CA LYS A 247 7.38 18.62 25.76
C LYS A 247 7.34 19.91 24.94
N GLN A 248 7.79 19.86 23.70
CA GLN A 248 7.98 21.07 22.88
C GLN A 248 6.65 21.63 22.35
N CYS A 249 5.73 20.78 21.90
CA CYS A 249 4.49 21.23 21.26
C CYS A 249 3.35 21.45 22.24
N ILE A 250 3.38 20.84 23.43
CA ILE A 250 2.30 20.96 24.43
C ILE A 250 2.79 21.68 25.68
N LEU A 251 3.85 21.20 26.34
CA LEU A 251 4.26 21.74 27.65
C LEU A 251 4.93 23.12 27.54
N GLU A 252 5.74 23.34 26.51
CA GLU A 252 6.50 24.58 26.30
C GLU A 252 5.82 25.53 25.29
N ASN A 253 4.61 25.22 24.84
CA ASN A 253 3.91 26.01 23.84
C ASN A 253 3.00 27.06 24.47
N ASP A 254 3.26 28.34 24.17
CA ASP A 254 2.52 29.49 24.71
C ASP A 254 1.00 29.38 24.56
N TYR A 255 0.50 28.76 23.48
CA TYR A 255 -0.94 28.55 23.27
C TYR A 255 -1.54 27.67 24.38
N PHE A 256 -0.93 26.54 24.70
CA PHE A 256 -1.45 25.60 25.72
C PHE A 256 -1.16 26.03 27.15
N ILE A 257 -0.16 26.90 27.34
CA ILE A 257 0.07 27.56 28.64
C ILE A 257 -1.05 28.57 28.91
N SER A 258 -1.51 29.29 27.88
CA SER A 258 -2.52 30.36 28.01
C SER A 258 -3.97 29.89 27.82
N HIS A 259 -4.20 28.75 27.17
CA HIS A 259 -5.55 28.24 26.85
C HIS A 259 -5.77 26.81 27.36
N SER A 260 -6.97 26.54 27.88
CA SER A 260 -7.37 25.20 28.29
C SER A 260 -7.69 24.29 27.09
N PHE A 261 -7.51 22.99 27.27
CA PHE A 261 -7.80 21.99 26.24
C PHE A 261 -9.28 21.94 25.88
N GLN A 262 -9.60 22.17 24.61
CA GLN A 262 -10.96 22.04 24.10
C GLN A 262 -11.31 20.58 23.79
N ILE A 263 -12.45 20.09 24.29
CA ILE A 263 -12.93 18.71 24.09
C ILE A 263 -13.11 18.37 22.61
N SER A 264 -13.60 19.31 21.80
CA SER A 264 -13.77 19.15 20.36
C SER A 264 -12.44 18.83 19.66
N GLN A 265 -11.37 19.53 20.04
CA GLN A 265 -10.03 19.27 19.51
C GLN A 265 -9.49 17.91 19.96
N CYS A 266 -9.76 17.50 21.21
CA CYS A 266 -9.39 16.17 21.70
C CYS A 266 -10.05 15.06 20.86
N ILE A 267 -11.36 15.17 20.59
CA ILE A 267 -12.10 14.16 19.81
C ILE A 267 -11.55 14.10 18.38
N ILE A 268 -11.42 15.24 17.70
CA ILE A 268 -10.87 15.31 16.34
C ILE A 268 -9.45 14.76 16.32
N GLY A 269 -8.63 15.14 17.30
CA GLY A 269 -7.25 14.70 17.43
C GLY A 269 -7.11 13.20 17.64
N ILE A 270 -7.95 12.57 18.47
CA ILE A 270 -7.96 11.11 18.66
C ILE A 270 -8.35 10.40 17.35
N ILE A 271 -9.34 10.91 16.62
CA ILE A 271 -9.73 10.34 15.32
C ILE A 271 -8.55 10.43 14.34
N LEU A 272 -7.91 11.59 14.24
CA LEU A 272 -6.74 11.77 13.36
C LEU A 272 -5.54 10.92 13.79
N PHE A 273 -5.30 10.78 15.09
CA PHE A 273 -4.27 9.88 15.64
C PHE A 273 -4.49 8.44 15.16
N LEU A 274 -5.72 7.92 15.30
CA LEU A 274 -6.06 6.55 14.90
C LEU A 274 -5.95 6.35 13.39
N ILE A 275 -6.37 7.34 12.60
CA ILE A 275 -6.21 7.33 11.14
C ILE A 275 -4.73 7.32 10.78
N ALA A 276 -3.92 8.24 11.33
CA ALA A 276 -2.49 8.34 11.06
C ALA A 276 -1.75 7.03 11.42
N MET A 277 -1.97 6.51 12.62
CA MET A 277 -1.42 5.23 13.07
C MET A 277 -1.83 4.08 12.14
N GLY A 278 -3.13 3.99 11.81
CA GLY A 278 -3.67 2.99 10.92
C GLY A 278 -3.11 3.07 9.50
N THR A 279 -2.87 4.29 8.98
CA THR A 279 -2.30 4.49 7.65
C THR A 279 -0.87 3.98 7.55
N ILE A 280 -0.03 4.23 8.56
CA ILE A 280 1.35 3.70 8.60
C ILE A 280 1.34 2.18 8.70
N MET A 281 0.52 1.62 9.59
CA MET A 281 0.37 0.17 9.71
C MET A 281 -0.11 -0.47 8.40
N LEU A 282 -1.05 0.17 7.69
CA LEU A 282 -1.53 -0.28 6.39
C LEU A 282 -0.44 -0.21 5.32
N ILE A 283 0.31 0.89 5.24
CA ILE A 283 1.44 1.03 4.31
C ILE A 283 2.46 -0.07 4.56
N TYR A 284 2.76 -0.38 5.82
CA TYR A 284 3.66 -1.47 6.18
C TYR A 284 3.11 -2.83 5.75
N HIS A 285 1.84 -3.09 6.01
CA HIS A 285 1.19 -4.30 5.53
C HIS A 285 1.32 -4.43 4.01
N LEU A 286 0.99 -3.37 3.26
CA LEU A 286 1.04 -3.30 1.80
C LEU A 286 2.46 -3.30 1.21
N THR A 287 3.50 -3.06 2.02
CA THR A 287 4.89 -3.02 1.58
C THR A 287 5.74 -4.18 2.08
N ASP A 288 5.17 -5.11 2.84
CA ASP A 288 5.86 -6.30 3.35
C ASP A 288 6.42 -7.14 2.18
N PRO A 289 7.75 -7.29 2.08
CA PRO A 289 8.37 -8.07 1.01
C PRO A 289 8.14 -9.58 1.16
N ASN A 290 7.74 -10.07 2.32
CA ASN A 290 7.46 -11.48 2.58
C ASN A 290 5.99 -11.84 2.32
N ASP A 291 5.12 -10.86 2.09
CA ASP A 291 3.73 -11.12 1.74
C ASP A 291 3.62 -11.54 0.25
N THR A 292 3.47 -12.85 0.04
CA THR A 292 3.31 -13.47 -1.28
C THR A 292 2.06 -12.97 -2.00
N ARG A 293 1.03 -12.54 -1.27
CA ARG A 293 -0.21 -11.96 -1.82
C ARG A 293 0.09 -10.62 -2.47
N ILE A 294 0.91 -9.79 -1.82
CA ILE A 294 1.31 -8.48 -2.32
C ILE A 294 2.23 -8.61 -3.53
N LYS A 295 3.15 -9.57 -3.56
CA LYS A 295 3.94 -9.86 -4.79
C LYS A 295 3.04 -10.26 -5.96
N ALA A 296 2.03 -11.10 -5.71
CA ALA A 296 1.06 -11.51 -6.71
C ALA A 296 0.11 -10.37 -7.17
N MET A 297 -0.09 -9.36 -6.31
CA MET A 297 -0.82 -8.13 -6.63
C MET A 297 0.04 -7.08 -7.34
N LYS A 298 1.32 -6.89 -6.94
CA LYS A 298 2.26 -5.91 -7.53
C LYS A 298 2.68 -6.28 -8.96
N LYS A 299 2.69 -7.57 -9.32
CA LYS A 299 2.95 -8.02 -10.69
C LYS A 299 1.83 -7.61 -11.67
N ARG A 300 0.67 -7.15 -11.17
CA ARG A 300 -0.52 -6.84 -11.98
C ARG A 300 -1.06 -5.45 -11.64
N HIS A 301 -1.66 -4.77 -12.61
CA HIS A 301 -2.21 -3.42 -12.38
C HIS A 301 -3.57 -3.49 -11.66
N MET A 302 -3.55 -3.74 -10.35
CA MET A 302 -4.73 -3.84 -9.47
C MET A 302 -5.43 -2.50 -9.21
N PHE A 303 -5.14 -1.46 -10.00
CA PHE A 303 -5.66 -0.10 -9.80
C PHE A 303 -7.19 -0.07 -9.77
N ARG A 304 -7.85 -0.70 -10.76
CA ARG A 304 -9.32 -0.79 -10.81
C ARG A 304 -9.90 -1.54 -9.60
N PHE A 305 -9.24 -2.60 -9.16
CA PHE A 305 -9.65 -3.37 -7.98
C PHE A 305 -9.63 -2.51 -6.71
N PHE A 306 -8.53 -1.79 -6.46
CA PHE A 306 -8.46 -0.91 -5.29
C PHE A 306 -9.42 0.29 -5.42
N TYR A 307 -9.54 0.87 -6.62
CA TYR A 307 -10.49 1.94 -6.87
C TYR A 307 -11.94 1.52 -6.57
N THR A 308 -12.35 0.33 -7.00
CA THR A 308 -13.71 -0.19 -6.73
C THR A 308 -14.02 -0.35 -5.26
N ILE A 309 -13.04 -0.77 -4.46
CA ILE A 309 -13.17 -0.89 -3.00
C ILE A 309 -13.22 0.49 -2.35
N ILE A 310 -12.23 1.34 -2.65
CA ILE A 310 -12.02 2.64 -1.98
C ILE A 310 -13.16 3.61 -2.31
N SER A 311 -13.54 3.72 -3.59
CA SER A 311 -14.62 4.62 -4.04
C SER A 311 -15.98 4.30 -3.42
N ARG A 312 -16.16 3.11 -2.85
CA ARG A 312 -17.40 2.65 -2.21
C ARG A 312 -17.14 2.07 -0.81
N LEU A 313 -16.15 2.58 -0.09
CA LEU A 313 -15.68 2.00 1.17
C LEU A 313 -16.81 1.80 2.21
N PRO A 314 -17.70 2.77 2.50
CA PRO A 314 -18.77 2.58 3.49
C PRO A 314 -19.73 1.43 3.12
N ILE A 315 -20.09 1.34 1.84
CA ILE A 315 -20.98 0.29 1.32
C ILE A 315 -20.27 -1.08 1.37
N THR A 316 -18.98 -1.11 1.04
CA THR A 316 -18.16 -2.33 1.09
C THR A 316 -18.09 -2.85 2.52
N LEU A 317 -17.80 -2.00 3.51
CA LEU A 317 -17.79 -2.37 4.92
C LEU A 317 -19.16 -2.86 5.40
N TYR A 318 -20.24 -2.17 5.04
CA TYR A 318 -21.61 -2.60 5.36
C TYR A 318 -21.88 -4.04 4.90
N TYR A 319 -21.60 -4.38 3.64
CA TYR A 319 -21.84 -5.73 3.13
C TYR A 319 -20.89 -6.76 3.75
N LEU A 320 -19.63 -6.39 4.04
CA LEU A 320 -18.68 -7.28 4.72
C LEU A 320 -19.23 -7.73 6.08
N PHE A 321 -19.66 -6.78 6.91
CA PHE A 321 -20.22 -7.09 8.23
C PHE A 321 -21.57 -7.80 8.13
N LYS A 322 -22.41 -7.42 7.15
CA LYS A 322 -23.70 -8.07 6.90
C LYS A 322 -23.52 -9.54 6.53
N MET A 323 -22.62 -9.87 5.60
CA MET A 323 -22.32 -11.25 5.21
C MET A 323 -21.80 -12.06 6.40
N LYS A 324 -20.84 -11.53 7.16
CA LYS A 324 -20.33 -12.17 8.39
C LYS A 324 -21.43 -12.52 9.38
N ARG A 325 -22.38 -11.58 9.59
CA ARG A 325 -23.53 -11.79 10.48
C ARG A 325 -24.46 -12.88 9.95
N ILE A 326 -24.76 -12.88 8.64
CA ILE A 326 -25.62 -13.89 8.00
C ILE A 326 -24.98 -15.28 8.11
N ILE A 327 -23.67 -15.41 7.81
CA ILE A 327 -22.93 -16.67 7.90
C ILE A 327 -22.93 -17.18 9.34
N LYS A 328 -22.54 -16.34 10.31
CA LYS A 328 -22.42 -16.75 11.72
C LYS A 328 -23.74 -17.19 12.34
N LYS A 329 -24.85 -16.52 11.99
CA LYS A 329 -26.17 -16.79 12.55
C LYS A 329 -27.07 -17.64 11.65
N ASN A 330 -26.57 -18.08 10.50
CA ASN A 330 -27.32 -18.82 9.47
C ASN A 330 -28.71 -18.23 9.16
N LEU A 331 -28.76 -16.92 8.88
CA LEU A 331 -30.02 -16.15 8.85
C LEU A 331 -30.84 -16.30 7.57
N LEU A 332 -30.24 -16.78 6.48
CA LEU A 332 -30.83 -16.77 5.15
C LEU A 332 -30.69 -18.14 4.48
N THR A 333 -31.68 -18.50 3.67
CA THR A 333 -31.62 -19.65 2.76
C THR A 333 -30.50 -19.48 1.74
N PHE A 334 -30.17 -20.54 1.00
CA PHE A 334 -29.13 -20.43 -0.03
C PHE A 334 -29.51 -19.45 -1.15
N ASP A 335 -30.76 -19.46 -1.60
CA ASP A 335 -31.20 -18.62 -2.72
C ASP A 335 -31.19 -17.14 -2.34
N GLU A 336 -31.65 -16.80 -1.13
CA GLU A 336 -31.55 -15.43 -0.61
C GLU A 336 -30.09 -14.97 -0.46
N ARG A 337 -29.19 -15.87 -0.04
CA ARG A 337 -27.75 -15.60 0.00
C ARG A 337 -27.19 -15.37 -1.40
N TYR A 338 -27.60 -16.18 -2.38
CA TYR A 338 -27.21 -16.05 -3.77
C TYR A 338 -27.66 -14.72 -4.36
N GLU A 339 -28.92 -14.33 -4.17
CA GLU A 339 -29.46 -13.04 -4.61
C GLU A 339 -28.71 -11.85 -4.00
N LEU A 340 -28.39 -11.93 -2.70
CA LEU A 340 -27.58 -10.91 -2.04
C LEU A 340 -26.17 -10.83 -2.63
N CYS A 341 -25.53 -11.98 -2.91
CA CYS A 341 -24.26 -12.01 -3.61
C CYS A 341 -24.36 -11.40 -5.01
N MET A 342 -25.43 -11.66 -5.76
CA MET A 342 -25.63 -11.07 -7.10
C MET A 342 -25.84 -9.56 -7.03
N LYS A 343 -26.53 -9.06 -6.01
CA LYS A 343 -26.64 -7.63 -5.72
C LYS A 343 -25.28 -6.99 -5.46
N ILE A 344 -24.39 -7.69 -4.76
CA ILE A 344 -23.01 -7.26 -4.51
C ILE A 344 -22.20 -7.27 -5.83
N VAL A 345 -22.29 -8.35 -6.62
CA VAL A 345 -21.62 -8.46 -7.94
C VAL A 345 -22.00 -7.30 -8.87
N ARG A 346 -23.29 -6.94 -8.95
CA ARG A 346 -23.75 -5.77 -9.73
C ARG A 346 -23.11 -4.46 -9.25
N LYS A 347 -22.94 -4.28 -7.94
CA LYS A 347 -22.29 -3.10 -7.36
C LYS A 347 -20.78 -3.07 -7.68
N ILE A 348 -20.11 -4.21 -7.63
CA ILE A 348 -18.70 -4.34 -8.02
C ILE A 348 -18.52 -3.94 -9.49
N ASN A 349 -19.34 -4.48 -10.39
CA ASN A 349 -19.28 -4.18 -11.82
C ASN A 349 -19.56 -2.69 -12.11
N LYS A 350 -20.59 -2.12 -11.48
CA LYS A 350 -20.93 -0.70 -11.60
C LYS A 350 -19.81 0.21 -11.10
N ALA A 351 -19.23 -0.08 -9.94
CA ALA A 351 -18.12 0.71 -9.40
C ALA A 351 -16.87 0.64 -10.30
N GLY A 352 -16.65 -0.51 -10.97
CA GLY A 352 -15.47 -0.76 -11.80
C GLY A 352 -15.62 -0.32 -13.25
N ASN A 353 -16.77 0.24 -13.63
CA ASN A 353 -17.12 0.52 -15.02
C ASN A 353 -16.97 -0.73 -15.91
N ILE A 354 -17.48 -1.87 -15.41
CA ILE A 354 -17.40 -3.18 -16.07
C ILE A 354 -18.79 -3.57 -16.55
N HIS A 355 -18.90 -3.93 -17.83
CA HIS A 355 -20.17 -4.35 -18.44
C HIS A 355 -19.98 -5.74 -19.06
N VAL A 356 -20.33 -6.78 -18.30
CA VAL A 356 -20.22 -8.16 -18.78
C VAL A 356 -21.26 -8.39 -19.88
N LYS A 357 -20.81 -8.78 -21.07
CA LYS A 357 -21.67 -9.22 -22.18
C LYS A 357 -21.89 -10.72 -22.07
N THR A 358 -23.15 -11.16 -22.08
CA THR A 358 -23.52 -12.56 -21.85
C THR A 358 -24.22 -13.12 -23.06
N PHE A 359 -23.77 -14.29 -23.54
CA PHE A 359 -24.30 -14.97 -24.73
C PHE A 359 -24.62 -16.43 -24.40
N GLY A 360 -25.57 -17.05 -25.12
CA GLY A 360 -25.93 -18.46 -24.94
C GLY A 360 -26.82 -18.75 -23.72
N GLN A 361 -27.60 -17.76 -23.25
CA GLN A 361 -28.47 -17.90 -22.08
C GLN A 361 -29.58 -18.96 -22.30
N GLU A 362 -29.94 -19.22 -23.56
CA GLU A 362 -30.88 -20.27 -23.97
C GLU A 362 -30.43 -21.69 -23.61
N TYR A 363 -29.13 -21.89 -23.34
CA TYR A 363 -28.58 -23.17 -22.91
C TYR A 363 -28.63 -23.41 -21.39
N LEU A 364 -29.08 -22.42 -20.62
CA LEU A 364 -29.21 -22.53 -19.18
C LEU A 364 -30.56 -23.11 -18.79
N SER A 365 -30.55 -23.94 -17.73
CA SER A 365 -31.75 -24.49 -17.11
C SER A 365 -31.60 -24.46 -15.59
N LYS A 366 -32.71 -24.68 -14.87
CA LYS A 366 -32.70 -24.85 -13.40
C LYS A 366 -32.27 -26.26 -12.96
N GLU A 367 -32.05 -27.17 -13.91
CA GLU A 367 -31.54 -28.50 -13.62
C GLU A 367 -30.07 -28.40 -13.19
N ALA A 368 -29.68 -29.20 -12.20
CA ALA A 368 -28.33 -29.17 -11.68
C ALA A 368 -27.29 -29.56 -12.73
N THR A 369 -26.28 -28.73 -12.90
CA THR A 369 -25.22 -28.90 -13.91
C THR A 369 -23.85 -28.57 -13.33
N LEU A 370 -22.81 -29.12 -13.95
CA LEU A 370 -21.43 -28.71 -13.71
C LEU A 370 -21.02 -27.70 -14.78
N TYR A 371 -20.88 -26.43 -14.39
CA TYR A 371 -20.35 -25.39 -15.25
C TYR A 371 -18.83 -25.50 -15.34
N ILE A 372 -18.31 -25.77 -16.54
CA ILE A 372 -16.87 -25.84 -16.81
C ILE A 372 -16.42 -24.55 -17.49
N VAL A 373 -15.48 -23.85 -16.88
CA VAL A 373 -15.07 -22.51 -17.30
C VAL A 373 -13.56 -22.45 -17.56
N ASN A 374 -13.15 -21.71 -18.60
CA ASN A 374 -11.75 -21.34 -18.81
C ASN A 374 -11.33 -20.26 -17.79
N HIS A 375 -10.03 -20.10 -17.58
CA HIS A 375 -9.49 -19.24 -16.52
C HIS A 375 -8.47 -18.24 -17.07
N GLN A 376 -8.84 -16.96 -17.12
CA GLN A 376 -8.03 -15.86 -17.63
C GLN A 376 -7.53 -14.91 -16.54
N GLY A 377 -8.22 -14.81 -15.40
CA GLY A 377 -7.98 -13.67 -14.49
C GLY A 377 -8.71 -13.71 -13.16
N ARG A 378 -8.41 -12.72 -12.31
CA ARG A 378 -8.94 -12.64 -10.92
C ARG A 378 -10.44 -12.29 -10.92
N TYR A 379 -10.92 -11.74 -12.02
CA TYR A 379 -12.29 -11.28 -12.19
C TYR A 379 -13.23 -12.41 -12.61
N ASP A 380 -12.72 -13.54 -13.09
CA ASP A 380 -13.48 -14.62 -13.73
C ASP A 380 -14.66 -15.12 -12.90
N GLY A 381 -14.46 -15.33 -11.59
CA GLY A 381 -15.55 -15.73 -10.69
C GLY A 381 -16.69 -14.70 -10.68
N VAL A 382 -16.39 -13.41 -10.65
CA VAL A 382 -17.39 -12.34 -10.74
C VAL A 382 -18.01 -12.28 -12.13
N CYS A 383 -17.22 -12.51 -13.19
CA CYS A 383 -17.68 -12.55 -14.57
C CYS A 383 -18.73 -13.66 -14.78
N VAL A 384 -18.42 -14.89 -14.37
CA VAL A 384 -19.32 -16.05 -14.48
C VAL A 384 -20.57 -15.86 -13.62
N LEU A 385 -20.43 -15.39 -12.37
CA LEU A 385 -21.59 -15.09 -11.53
C LEU A 385 -22.48 -14.01 -12.14
N THR A 386 -21.92 -13.04 -12.87
CA THR A 386 -22.71 -12.07 -13.63
C THR A 386 -23.49 -12.74 -14.75
N ALA A 387 -22.89 -13.72 -15.46
CA ALA A 387 -23.58 -14.49 -16.49
C ALA A 387 -24.66 -15.43 -15.94
N LEU A 388 -24.51 -15.89 -14.69
CA LEU A 388 -25.40 -16.85 -14.03
C LEU A 388 -26.30 -16.20 -12.96
N MET A 389 -26.57 -14.89 -13.05
CA MET A 389 -27.27 -14.14 -12.00
C MET A 389 -28.63 -14.72 -11.57
N ASN A 390 -29.32 -15.44 -12.47
CA ASN A 390 -30.64 -16.02 -12.22
C ASN A 390 -30.59 -17.56 -12.05
N TYR A 391 -29.40 -18.14 -11.99
CA TYR A 391 -29.17 -19.58 -11.91
C TYR A 391 -28.30 -19.88 -10.69
N PRO A 392 -28.91 -20.11 -9.50
CA PRO A 392 -28.19 -20.32 -8.26
C PRO A 392 -27.15 -21.43 -8.37
N CYS A 393 -25.90 -21.09 -8.07
CA CYS A 393 -24.76 -21.99 -8.19
C CYS A 393 -23.72 -21.70 -7.12
N THR A 394 -22.83 -22.66 -6.92
CA THR A 394 -21.70 -22.55 -6.02
C THR A 394 -20.38 -22.72 -6.78
N ILE A 395 -19.23 -22.54 -6.13
CA ILE A 395 -17.93 -22.47 -6.79
C ILE A 395 -16.96 -23.45 -6.14
N ILE A 396 -16.19 -24.15 -6.97
CA ILE A 396 -15.02 -24.92 -6.56
C ILE A 396 -13.79 -24.02 -6.75
N ALA A 397 -13.03 -23.78 -5.69
CA ALA A 397 -11.84 -22.93 -5.77
C ALA A 397 -10.69 -23.43 -4.90
N ASP A 398 -9.47 -23.19 -5.37
CA ASP A 398 -8.27 -23.41 -4.58
C ASP A 398 -8.19 -22.37 -3.44
N LYS A 399 -8.03 -22.85 -2.20
CA LYS A 399 -8.04 -22.01 -0.99
C LYS A 399 -7.00 -20.90 -1.03
N SER A 400 -5.84 -21.15 -1.66
CA SER A 400 -4.78 -20.17 -1.78
C SER A 400 -5.13 -19.00 -2.70
N ARG A 401 -6.21 -19.12 -3.50
CA ARG A 401 -6.58 -18.15 -4.53
C ARG A 401 -7.59 -17.11 -4.07
N ILE A 402 -8.41 -17.43 -3.07
CA ILE A 402 -9.40 -16.50 -2.49
C ILE A 402 -8.81 -15.87 -1.23
N ILE A 403 -8.09 -14.78 -1.44
CA ILE A 403 -7.24 -14.18 -0.40
C ILE A 403 -7.93 -13.00 0.32
N HIS A 404 -8.68 -12.20 -0.42
CA HIS A 404 -9.27 -10.99 0.14
C HIS A 404 -10.53 -11.34 0.94
N HIS A 405 -10.59 -10.91 2.19
CA HIS A 405 -11.68 -11.23 3.13
C HIS A 405 -13.07 -11.03 2.53
N TYR A 406 -13.29 -9.96 1.77
CA TYR A 406 -14.58 -9.72 1.12
C TYR A 406 -15.03 -10.88 0.19
N TYR A 407 -14.11 -11.44 -0.60
CA TYR A 407 -14.41 -12.58 -1.46
C TYR A 407 -14.49 -13.90 -0.69
N ILE A 408 -13.78 -14.03 0.43
CA ILE A 408 -13.92 -15.19 1.33
C ILE A 408 -15.35 -15.25 1.87
N GLU A 409 -15.88 -14.13 2.35
CA GLU A 409 -17.27 -14.07 2.85
C GLU A 409 -18.27 -14.35 1.72
N MET A 410 -18.08 -13.79 0.52
CA MET A 410 -18.94 -14.13 -0.63
C MET A 410 -18.89 -15.62 -0.98
N PHE A 411 -17.70 -16.22 -0.97
CA PHE A 411 -17.53 -17.65 -1.25
C PHE A 411 -18.23 -18.52 -0.21
N GLN A 412 -18.17 -18.15 1.07
CA GLN A 412 -18.90 -18.83 2.15
C GLN A 412 -20.41 -18.64 2.05
N MET A 413 -20.90 -17.44 1.69
CA MET A 413 -22.31 -17.20 1.42
C MET A 413 -22.85 -18.13 0.31
N LEU A 414 -22.01 -18.41 -0.68
CA LEU A 414 -22.31 -19.32 -1.79
C LEU A 414 -22.07 -20.81 -1.45
N ASN A 415 -21.73 -21.17 -0.21
CA ASN A 415 -21.36 -22.54 0.20
C ASN A 415 -20.30 -23.17 -0.74
N GLY A 416 -19.30 -22.37 -1.15
CA GLY A 416 -18.22 -22.82 -2.02
C GLY A 416 -17.35 -23.90 -1.39
N GLU A 417 -16.76 -24.75 -2.24
CA GLU A 417 -15.88 -25.85 -1.82
C GLU A 417 -14.41 -25.52 -2.07
N PHE A 418 -13.63 -25.51 -1.00
CA PHE A 418 -12.20 -25.25 -1.08
C PHE A 418 -11.43 -26.52 -1.42
N ILE A 419 -10.55 -26.43 -2.42
CA ILE A 419 -9.58 -27.48 -2.76
C ILE A 419 -8.19 -27.07 -2.26
N ASP A 420 -7.47 -28.03 -1.69
CA ASP A 420 -6.03 -27.93 -1.47
C ASP A 420 -5.29 -28.79 -2.51
N LYS A 421 -4.38 -28.17 -3.27
CA LYS A 421 -3.60 -28.88 -4.30
C LYS A 421 -2.50 -29.77 -3.74
N SER A 422 -2.16 -29.62 -2.46
CA SER A 422 -1.11 -30.41 -1.79
C SER A 422 -1.59 -31.76 -1.26
N ASP A 423 -2.90 -31.93 -1.00
CA ASP A 423 -3.48 -33.16 -0.46
C ASP A 423 -4.47 -33.81 -1.43
N MET A 424 -3.96 -34.72 -2.26
CA MET A 424 -4.73 -35.41 -3.29
C MET A 424 -5.84 -36.31 -2.73
N ARG A 425 -5.69 -36.85 -1.50
CA ARG A 425 -6.72 -37.71 -0.87
C ARG A 425 -7.91 -36.87 -0.43
N ALA A 426 -7.65 -35.70 0.17
CA ALA A 426 -8.70 -34.76 0.52
C ALA A 426 -9.51 -34.30 -0.71
N GLN A 427 -8.86 -34.11 -1.86
CA GLN A 427 -9.55 -33.71 -3.10
C GLN A 427 -10.62 -34.72 -3.54
N VAL A 428 -10.34 -36.02 -3.46
CA VAL A 428 -11.31 -37.05 -3.87
C VAL A 428 -12.57 -36.96 -3.01
N LYS A 429 -12.42 -36.79 -1.69
CA LYS A 429 -13.55 -36.61 -0.77
C LYS A 429 -14.37 -35.37 -1.09
N ILE A 430 -13.70 -34.27 -1.44
CA ILE A 430 -14.36 -33.02 -1.88
C ILE A 430 -15.15 -33.27 -3.17
N MET A 431 -14.56 -33.93 -4.17
CA MET A 431 -15.24 -34.22 -5.44
C MET A 431 -16.48 -35.12 -5.25
N LEU A 432 -16.44 -36.07 -4.32
CA LEU A 432 -17.61 -36.90 -3.98
C LEU A 432 -18.72 -36.08 -3.31
N ASN A 433 -18.38 -35.20 -2.35
CA ASN A 433 -19.35 -34.29 -1.74
C ASN A 433 -19.98 -33.35 -2.80
N VAL A 434 -19.15 -32.79 -3.69
CA VAL A 434 -19.65 -31.98 -4.83
C VAL A 434 -20.65 -32.80 -5.68
N ALA A 435 -20.32 -34.06 -6.00
CA ALA A 435 -21.22 -34.92 -6.77
C ALA A 435 -22.57 -35.14 -6.08
N GLU A 436 -22.56 -35.38 -4.76
CA GLU A 436 -23.77 -35.56 -3.96
C GLU A 436 -24.62 -34.28 -3.92
N ARG A 437 -23.98 -33.12 -3.75
CA ARG A 437 -24.66 -31.82 -3.79
C ARG A 437 -25.26 -31.53 -5.18
N ILE A 438 -24.60 -31.95 -6.25
CA ILE A 438 -25.16 -31.86 -7.62
C ILE A 438 -26.41 -32.75 -7.75
N LYS A 439 -26.38 -34.00 -7.27
CA LYS A 439 -27.57 -34.87 -7.26
C LYS A 439 -28.74 -34.24 -6.49
N ASN A 440 -28.43 -33.51 -5.42
CA ASN A 440 -29.40 -32.78 -4.60
C ASN A 440 -29.80 -31.40 -5.18
N GLY A 441 -29.59 -31.17 -6.49
CA GLY A 441 -30.10 -29.99 -7.18
C GLY A 441 -29.16 -28.77 -7.19
N ARG A 442 -27.90 -28.88 -6.73
CA ARG A 442 -26.97 -27.74 -6.68
C ARG A 442 -26.01 -27.72 -7.86
N SER A 443 -26.06 -26.66 -8.68
CA SER A 443 -25.06 -26.45 -9.74
C SER A 443 -23.72 -25.92 -9.19
N PHE A 444 -22.62 -26.30 -9.83
CA PHE A 444 -21.25 -25.92 -9.44
C PHE A 444 -20.50 -25.28 -10.61
N ILE A 445 -19.69 -24.27 -10.32
CA ILE A 445 -18.70 -23.67 -11.22
C ILE A 445 -17.34 -24.28 -10.91
N ALA A 446 -16.67 -24.80 -11.92
CA ALA A 446 -15.29 -25.27 -11.84
C ALA A 446 -14.44 -24.68 -12.96
N PHE A 447 -13.30 -24.11 -12.59
CA PHE A 447 -12.29 -23.65 -13.52
C PHE A 447 -11.37 -24.83 -13.86
N ILE A 448 -11.42 -25.31 -15.11
CA ILE A 448 -10.74 -26.54 -15.53
C ILE A 448 -9.24 -26.35 -15.80
N GLU A 449 -8.80 -25.11 -16.01
CA GLU A 449 -7.38 -24.77 -16.17
C GLU A 449 -6.65 -24.79 -14.82
N GLY A 450 -5.54 -25.54 -14.72
CA GLY A 450 -4.83 -25.72 -13.45
C GLY A 450 -3.97 -24.53 -13.04
N LYS A 451 -3.68 -23.64 -13.98
CA LYS A 451 -2.88 -22.43 -13.78
C LYS A 451 -3.74 -21.18 -13.85
N TYR A 452 -3.32 -20.19 -13.07
CA TYR A 452 -3.94 -18.89 -12.97
C TYR A 452 -2.99 -17.82 -13.53
N GLY A 453 -3.40 -17.13 -14.59
CA GLY A 453 -2.57 -16.12 -15.25
C GLY A 453 -3.36 -15.37 -16.29
N ASP A 454 -2.87 -14.19 -16.67
CA ASP A 454 -3.45 -13.38 -17.74
C ASP A 454 -3.06 -14.05 -19.06
N ASN A 455 -3.80 -15.10 -19.44
CA ASN A 455 -3.49 -15.95 -20.59
C ASN A 455 -3.84 -15.32 -21.94
N GLY A 456 -4.30 -14.06 -21.96
CA GLY A 456 -4.53 -13.32 -23.20
C GLY A 456 -5.62 -13.90 -24.10
N ASN A 457 -6.60 -14.62 -23.54
CA ASN A 457 -7.61 -15.40 -24.28
C ASN A 457 -7.13 -16.74 -24.87
N HIS A 458 -5.99 -17.26 -24.41
CA HIS A 458 -5.51 -18.59 -24.82
C HIS A 458 -5.80 -19.67 -23.77
N LEU A 459 -6.39 -20.80 -24.17
CA LEU A 459 -6.64 -21.92 -23.26
C LEU A 459 -5.33 -22.60 -22.82
N GLN A 460 -5.21 -22.84 -21.52
CA GLN A 460 -4.11 -23.63 -20.97
C GLN A 460 -4.43 -25.13 -20.97
N GLU A 461 -3.59 -25.91 -20.29
CA GLU A 461 -3.81 -27.32 -20.03
C GLU A 461 -5.00 -27.53 -19.09
N PHE A 462 -5.87 -28.47 -19.44
CA PHE A 462 -7.07 -28.83 -18.69
C PHE A 462 -6.76 -29.99 -17.74
N TYR A 463 -7.25 -29.88 -16.50
CA TYR A 463 -7.04 -30.89 -15.47
C TYR A 463 -8.33 -31.66 -15.24
N THR A 464 -8.29 -32.97 -15.41
CA THR A 464 -9.49 -33.83 -15.40
C THR A 464 -10.10 -34.06 -14.01
N GLY A 465 -9.39 -33.69 -12.94
CA GLY A 465 -9.86 -33.85 -11.57
C GLY A 465 -11.23 -33.23 -11.31
N VAL A 466 -11.49 -32.04 -11.86
CA VAL A 466 -12.77 -31.32 -11.69
C VAL A 466 -13.93 -31.95 -12.46
N LEU A 467 -13.68 -32.93 -13.34
CA LEU A 467 -14.71 -33.67 -14.07
C LEU A 467 -15.26 -34.86 -13.26
N HIS A 468 -14.57 -35.29 -12.19
CA HIS A 468 -15.01 -36.40 -11.35
C HIS A 468 -16.46 -36.27 -10.84
N PRO A 469 -16.90 -35.09 -10.36
CA PRO A 469 -18.25 -34.94 -9.86
C PRO A 469 -19.32 -35.24 -10.91
N ALA A 470 -19.09 -34.87 -12.18
CA ALA A 470 -20.05 -35.08 -13.27
C ALA A 470 -20.34 -36.57 -13.50
N TYR A 471 -19.30 -37.42 -13.54
CA TYR A 471 -19.49 -38.87 -13.69
C TYR A 471 -20.25 -39.51 -12.51
N HIS A 472 -20.00 -39.03 -11.28
CA HIS A 472 -20.63 -39.59 -10.08
C HIS A 472 -22.08 -39.12 -9.91
N SER A 473 -22.36 -37.86 -10.27
CA SER A 473 -23.69 -37.25 -10.22
C SER A 473 -24.56 -37.60 -11.42
N LYS A 474 -23.94 -37.99 -12.55
CA LYS A 474 -24.57 -38.18 -13.86
C LYS A 474 -25.23 -36.90 -14.38
N CYS A 475 -24.70 -35.73 -14.01
CA CYS A 475 -25.26 -34.44 -14.41
C CYS A 475 -24.82 -34.03 -15.83
N LYS A 476 -25.45 -32.99 -16.37
CA LYS A 476 -24.96 -32.32 -17.58
C LYS A 476 -23.70 -31.51 -17.26
N ILE A 477 -22.87 -31.29 -18.28
CA ILE A 477 -21.74 -30.36 -18.22
C ILE A 477 -22.06 -29.18 -19.13
N THR A 478 -22.06 -27.97 -18.59
CA THR A 478 -22.34 -26.74 -19.35
C THR A 478 -21.05 -25.92 -19.50
N PRO A 479 -20.40 -25.92 -20.67
CA PRO A 479 -19.17 -25.15 -20.86
C PRO A 479 -19.46 -23.65 -20.92
N ILE A 480 -18.60 -22.83 -20.31
CA ILE A 480 -18.65 -21.37 -20.38
C ILE A 480 -17.28 -20.83 -20.78
N VAL A 481 -17.25 -20.02 -21.84
CA VAL A 481 -16.04 -19.36 -22.34
C VAL A 481 -16.05 -17.89 -21.95
N LEU A 482 -15.07 -17.50 -21.15
CA LEU A 482 -14.74 -16.12 -20.81
C LEU A 482 -13.76 -15.56 -21.84
N TYR A 483 -14.01 -14.32 -22.25
CA TYR A 483 -13.15 -13.55 -23.13
C TYR A 483 -12.90 -12.16 -22.53
N ASP A 484 -11.66 -11.69 -22.60
CA ASP A 484 -11.19 -10.40 -22.07
C ASP A 484 -11.44 -10.15 -20.56
N SER A 485 -11.84 -11.17 -19.81
CA SER A 485 -12.08 -11.06 -18.37
C SER A 485 -10.79 -10.73 -17.58
N TYR A 486 -9.63 -11.16 -18.08
CA TYR A 486 -8.33 -10.78 -17.51
C TYR A 486 -8.05 -9.27 -17.58
N LYS A 487 -8.56 -8.56 -18.60
CA LYS A 487 -8.31 -7.11 -18.79
C LYS A 487 -8.80 -6.28 -17.60
N VAL A 488 -9.83 -6.75 -16.91
CA VAL A 488 -10.48 -6.04 -15.80
C VAL A 488 -9.50 -5.66 -14.68
N TYR A 489 -8.57 -6.55 -14.31
CA TYR A 489 -7.60 -6.30 -13.23
C TYR A 489 -6.13 -6.37 -13.68
N SER A 490 -5.89 -6.40 -15.00
CA SER A 490 -4.54 -6.36 -15.59
C SER A 490 -4.22 -5.03 -16.27
N VAL A 491 -5.23 -4.23 -16.64
CA VAL A 491 -5.06 -2.92 -17.30
C VAL A 491 -5.14 -1.78 -16.28
N SER A 492 -4.16 -0.87 -16.30
CA SER A 492 -4.11 0.31 -15.43
C SER A 492 -5.01 1.45 -15.92
N SER A 493 -6.32 1.20 -16.05
CA SER A 493 -7.30 2.18 -16.54
C SER A 493 -8.66 2.02 -15.86
N LEU A 494 -9.42 3.12 -15.75
CA LEU A 494 -10.83 3.15 -15.32
C LEU A 494 -11.81 3.29 -16.50
N LYS A 495 -11.32 3.29 -17.74
CA LYS A 495 -12.17 3.23 -18.94
C LYS A 495 -13.07 1.99 -18.90
N ARG A 496 -14.23 2.09 -19.56
CA ARG A 496 -15.18 0.98 -19.66
C ARG A 496 -14.49 -0.27 -20.21
N ILE A 497 -14.68 -1.41 -19.54
CA ILE A 497 -14.24 -2.73 -20.05
C ILE A 497 -15.47 -3.62 -20.18
N GLU A 498 -15.52 -4.36 -21.27
CA GLU A 498 -16.64 -5.22 -21.63
C GLU A 498 -16.16 -6.67 -21.80
N PRO A 499 -15.89 -7.38 -20.70
CA PRO A 499 -15.55 -8.80 -20.81
C PRO A 499 -16.79 -9.57 -21.26
N GLU A 500 -16.58 -10.70 -21.92
CA GLU A 500 -17.67 -11.52 -22.45
C GLU A 500 -17.71 -12.89 -21.76
N ALA A 501 -18.91 -13.42 -21.59
CA ALA A 501 -19.17 -14.77 -21.10
C ALA A 501 -20.13 -15.48 -22.06
N HIS A 502 -19.64 -16.54 -22.70
CA HIS A 502 -20.35 -17.32 -23.72
C HIS A 502 -20.68 -18.69 -23.15
N ILE A 503 -21.97 -18.92 -22.88
CA ILE A 503 -22.47 -20.23 -22.47
C ILE A 503 -22.63 -21.10 -23.71
N LEU A 504 -22.10 -22.32 -23.68
CA LEU A 504 -22.15 -23.26 -24.79
C LEU A 504 -23.21 -24.34 -24.55
N LYS A 505 -23.57 -25.04 -25.64
CA LYS A 505 -24.50 -26.18 -25.58
C LYS A 505 -24.01 -27.22 -24.55
N PRO A 506 -24.85 -27.63 -23.59
CA PRO A 506 -24.47 -28.60 -22.58
C PRO A 506 -24.17 -29.98 -23.20
N ILE A 507 -23.25 -30.72 -22.58
CA ILE A 507 -22.97 -32.12 -22.85
C ILE A 507 -23.76 -32.96 -21.85
N THR A 508 -24.67 -33.78 -22.35
CA THR A 508 -25.50 -34.67 -21.54
C THR A 508 -24.71 -35.87 -21.04
N TYR A 509 -25.15 -36.49 -19.94
CA TYR A 509 -24.48 -37.68 -19.42
C TYR A 509 -24.41 -38.81 -20.45
N ASP A 510 -25.46 -39.02 -21.24
CA ASP A 510 -25.46 -40.03 -22.29
C ASP A 510 -24.41 -39.78 -23.38
N GLU A 511 -24.06 -38.52 -23.66
CA GLU A 511 -23.00 -38.18 -24.60
C GLU A 511 -21.60 -38.52 -24.08
N TYR A 512 -21.35 -38.52 -22.76
CA TYR A 512 -20.00 -38.69 -22.20
C TYR A 512 -19.81 -39.88 -21.25
N LYS A 513 -20.86 -40.63 -20.91
CA LYS A 513 -20.81 -41.72 -19.91
C LYS A 513 -19.73 -42.78 -20.21
N ASP A 514 -19.50 -43.06 -21.49
CA ASP A 514 -18.55 -44.07 -21.98
C ASP A 514 -17.18 -43.46 -22.35
N MET A 515 -17.05 -42.12 -22.31
CA MET A 515 -15.79 -41.45 -22.61
C MET A 515 -14.87 -41.46 -21.38
N PRO A 516 -13.58 -41.79 -21.53
CA PRO A 516 -12.60 -41.53 -20.48
C PRO A 516 -12.46 -40.02 -20.25
N LYS A 517 -12.15 -39.61 -19.01
CA LYS A 517 -12.10 -38.19 -18.63
C LYS A 517 -11.15 -37.35 -19.48
N ASN A 518 -10.06 -37.95 -19.98
CA ASN A 518 -9.09 -37.28 -20.84
C ASN A 518 -9.71 -36.95 -22.20
N GLU A 519 -10.53 -37.84 -22.77
CA GLU A 519 -11.23 -37.61 -24.03
C GLU A 519 -12.32 -36.54 -23.87
N LEU A 520 -13.10 -36.61 -22.80
CA LEU A 520 -14.07 -35.56 -22.45
C LEU A 520 -13.39 -34.20 -22.26
N SER A 521 -12.21 -34.17 -21.61
CA SER A 521 -11.41 -32.96 -21.46
C SER A 521 -10.94 -32.40 -22.80
N SER A 522 -10.52 -33.26 -23.74
CA SER A 522 -10.15 -32.86 -25.10
C SER A 522 -11.35 -32.30 -25.87
N LEU A 523 -12.51 -32.95 -25.79
CA LEU A 523 -13.76 -32.47 -26.40
C LEU A 523 -14.18 -31.11 -25.85
N LEU A 524 -14.12 -30.93 -24.53
CA LEU A 524 -14.39 -29.64 -23.88
C LEU A 524 -13.42 -28.56 -24.37
N LYS A 525 -12.12 -28.88 -24.40
CA LYS A 525 -11.09 -27.95 -24.87
C LYS A 525 -11.31 -27.56 -26.32
N GLN A 526 -11.65 -28.51 -27.19
CA GLN A 526 -11.98 -28.26 -28.59
C GLN A 526 -13.17 -27.30 -28.72
N ARG A 527 -14.33 -27.60 -28.12
CA ARG A 527 -15.52 -26.73 -28.19
C ARG A 527 -15.26 -25.32 -27.66
N MET A 528 -14.46 -25.22 -26.59
CA MET A 528 -14.11 -23.93 -26.00
C MET A 528 -13.11 -23.15 -26.87
N GLN A 529 -12.17 -23.83 -27.53
CA GLN A 529 -11.22 -23.22 -28.45
C GLN A 529 -11.92 -22.70 -29.70
N GLU A 530 -12.77 -23.52 -30.33
CA GLU A 530 -13.58 -23.12 -31.49
C GLU A 530 -14.40 -21.86 -31.18
N LYS A 531 -14.95 -21.75 -29.96
CA LYS A 531 -15.67 -20.54 -29.56
C LYS A 531 -14.75 -19.33 -29.40
N LEU A 532 -13.57 -19.50 -28.81
CA LEU A 532 -12.59 -18.41 -28.66
C LEU A 532 -12.12 -17.89 -30.03
N ASP A 533 -11.94 -18.79 -30.99
CA ASP A 533 -11.53 -18.44 -32.35
C ASP A 533 -12.63 -17.62 -33.04
N GLN A 534 -13.90 -18.06 -32.96
CA GLN A 534 -15.05 -17.30 -33.46
C GLN A 534 -15.17 -15.89 -32.82
N ILE A 535 -14.92 -15.78 -31.51
CA ILE A 535 -14.96 -14.48 -30.82
C ILE A 535 -13.82 -13.58 -31.33
N SER A 536 -12.63 -14.14 -31.50
CA SER A 536 -11.44 -13.42 -31.96
C SER A 536 -11.64 -12.88 -33.38
N GLU A 537 -12.19 -13.70 -34.29
CA GLU A 537 -12.55 -13.28 -35.65
C GLU A 537 -13.58 -12.16 -35.67
N ARG A 538 -14.66 -12.29 -34.88
CA ARG A 538 -15.66 -11.22 -34.76
C ARG A 538 -15.04 -9.91 -34.25
N LYS A 539 -14.14 -9.97 -33.26
CA LYS A 539 -13.46 -8.79 -32.72
C LYS A 539 -12.54 -8.12 -33.74
N LEU A 540 -11.84 -8.92 -34.54
CA LEU A 540 -11.02 -8.40 -35.63
C LEU A 540 -11.89 -7.66 -36.66
N GLN A 541 -13.01 -8.25 -37.08
CA GLN A 541 -13.95 -7.62 -38.01
C GLN A 541 -14.54 -6.30 -37.46
N GLU A 542 -14.98 -6.29 -36.19
CA GLU A 542 -15.47 -5.09 -35.50
C GLU A 542 -14.40 -3.97 -35.50
N SER A 543 -13.13 -4.32 -35.25
CA SER A 543 -12.03 -3.36 -35.22
C SER A 543 -11.68 -2.80 -36.61
N SER A 544 -11.72 -3.63 -37.66
CA SER A 544 -11.46 -3.20 -39.03
C SER A 544 -12.56 -2.28 -39.57
N GLN A 545 -13.83 -2.53 -39.20
CA GLN A 545 -14.95 -1.66 -39.58
C GLN A 545 -14.87 -0.28 -38.92
N LEU A 546 -14.44 -0.21 -37.65
CA LEU A 546 -14.23 1.07 -36.96
C LEU A 546 -13.12 1.90 -37.62
N CYS A 547 -11.99 1.29 -37.99
CA CYS A 547 -10.91 2.00 -38.70
C CYS A 547 -11.30 2.47 -40.10
N ASN A 548 -12.26 1.81 -40.76
CA ASN A 548 -12.73 2.20 -42.08
C ASN A 548 -13.80 3.30 -42.03
N ASN A 549 -14.51 3.47 -40.91
CA ASN A 549 -15.51 4.53 -40.72
C ASN A 549 -14.93 5.83 -40.13
N GLU A 550 -13.67 5.81 -39.68
CA GLU A 550 -12.93 7.00 -39.20
C GLU A 550 -12.03 7.61 -40.30
N LYS A 551 -12.04 7.06 -41.51
CA LYS A 551 -11.49 7.66 -42.74
C LYS A 551 -12.62 8.22 -43.58
#